data_AF-A0A1U7ZDE8-F1
#
_entry.id   AF-A0A1U7ZDE8-F1
#
_cell.length_a   1.000
_cell.length_b   1.000
_cell.length_c   1.000
_cell.angle_alpha   90.00
_cell.angle_beta   90.00
_cell.angle_gamma   90.00
#
_symmetry.space_group_name_H-M   'P 1'
#
loop_
_entity.id
_entity.type
_entity.pdbx_description
1 polymer ?
#
loop_
_entity_poly.entity_id
_entity_poly.type
_entity_poly.pdbx_seq_one_letter_code
_entity_poly.pdbx_strand_id
1 'polypeptide(L)'
;MGDINHPPKEQMQDLDYCIDSNPPLDQTILLAFQNYIVILGTSVMIPSFLVPLMGGTDGDKARVIQTLLFVAGIKTLLQTLFGTRLPVIVGGSYSFVVPVLSIIGDPKLQRIPDSNERFIQTMRAIQGAIIIGSSLQIVLGYSQLWGIFSRFFSPLSMSVVMCLVGLELLEHGFPKVGECVEIGVPMLLTLVGLYLYLKHIKTWREIPLFERFSILISISLIWAYAFLLTIVGAYKHVSHETKLHCRTDSSHLLSSSPWIKIPYPLEWGPPTFNAGHAFAMMAAAIVSQIESTGAYIAASRFAMATPPPAYVLSRGIGWQGIGVLLDGLFGTGTGSTVSIENVGLLGLSRVGSRRVIQISAGFMIFFSVLGKFGALFASIPLPIFAAIHCVLFGLMTSLGLSFLQFTNMNKMRNLVITGLSLFLGLSIPYYFNQTWTTSEHGLVNTRASWFNAFLNTIFSSAPTVALLVAVLLDNTVDVETSKKDRGMPWWEKFRNFKGDARNEEFYTLPFNLNRLFPPT
;
A
#
# COMPACT_ATOMS: atom_id res chain seq x y z
N MET A 1 -24.63 -38.10 7.70
CA MET A 1 -23.87 -36.89 7.32
C MET A 1 -22.64 -36.86 8.20
N GLY A 2 -21.45 -37.10 7.67
CA GLY A 2 -20.23 -36.87 8.45
C GLY A 2 -20.09 -35.37 8.71
N ASP A 3 -19.78 -34.98 9.94
CA ASP A 3 -19.57 -33.58 10.28
C ASP A 3 -18.41 -33.02 9.45
N ILE A 4 -18.75 -32.11 8.52
CA ILE A 4 -17.74 -31.38 7.75
C ILE A 4 -17.15 -30.33 8.70
N ASN A 5 -16.08 -30.72 9.40
CA ASN A 5 -15.33 -29.81 10.26
C ASN A 5 -14.27 -29.07 9.44
N HIS A 6 -14.31 -27.74 9.45
CA HIS A 6 -13.28 -26.86 8.90
C HIS A 6 -12.45 -26.25 10.04
N PRO A 7 -11.44 -26.98 10.58
CA PRO A 7 -10.63 -26.45 11.67
C PRO A 7 -9.83 -25.22 11.20
N PRO A 8 -9.64 -24.20 12.07
CA PRO A 8 -8.75 -23.08 11.79
C PRO A 8 -7.35 -23.57 11.43
N LYS A 9 -6.89 -23.26 10.21
CA LYS A 9 -5.51 -23.54 9.79
C LYS A 9 -4.67 -22.26 9.81
N GLU A 10 -3.42 -22.40 10.23
CA GLU A 10 -2.41 -21.32 10.22
C GLU A 10 -2.04 -20.89 8.81
N GLN A 11 -2.05 -21.86 7.91
CA GLN A 11 -1.57 -21.80 6.54
C GLN A 11 -2.72 -22.07 5.57
N MET A 12 -2.78 -21.32 4.47
CA MET A 12 -3.76 -21.48 3.41
C MET A 12 -3.46 -22.74 2.58
N GLN A 13 -4.48 -23.49 2.17
CA GLN A 13 -4.27 -24.79 1.50
C GLN A 13 -3.96 -24.67 0.00
N ASP A 14 -4.21 -23.50 -0.58
CA ASP A 14 -4.30 -23.29 -2.02
C ASP A 14 -3.09 -22.55 -2.63
N LEU A 15 -1.97 -22.44 -1.89
CA LEU A 15 -0.77 -21.74 -2.36
C LEU A 15 0.20 -22.68 -3.09
N ASP A 16 0.68 -22.28 -4.26
CA ASP A 16 1.60 -23.09 -5.08
C ASP A 16 3.07 -22.91 -4.67
N TYR A 17 3.45 -21.71 -4.22
CA TYR A 17 4.83 -21.38 -3.83
C TYR A 17 4.88 -20.59 -2.52
N CYS A 18 5.47 -21.18 -1.50
CA CYS A 18 5.82 -20.54 -0.23
C CYS A 18 6.98 -19.53 -0.37
N ILE A 19 7.23 -18.79 0.71
CA ILE A 19 8.23 -17.71 0.82
C ILE A 19 9.63 -18.04 0.29
N ASP A 20 10.13 -19.25 0.57
CA ASP A 20 11.47 -19.72 0.17
C ASP A 20 11.50 -20.55 -1.10
N SER A 21 10.33 -20.95 -1.60
CA SER A 21 10.20 -21.66 -2.86
C SER A 21 10.08 -20.67 -4.01
N ASN A 22 10.71 -20.99 -5.15
CA ASN A 22 10.72 -20.12 -6.31
C ASN A 22 10.09 -20.85 -7.50
N PRO A 23 9.22 -20.17 -8.27
CA PRO A 23 8.79 -20.68 -9.58
C PRO A 23 9.97 -20.86 -10.55
N PRO A 24 9.76 -21.54 -11.68
CA PRO A 24 10.67 -21.49 -12.82
C PRO A 24 11.05 -20.06 -13.19
N LEU A 25 12.24 -19.85 -13.75
CA LEU A 25 12.80 -18.52 -13.98
C LEU A 25 11.93 -17.65 -14.88
N ASP A 26 11.38 -18.24 -15.95
CA ASP A 26 10.45 -17.59 -16.88
C ASP A 26 9.18 -17.09 -16.17
N GLN A 27 8.56 -17.94 -15.35
CA GLN A 27 7.39 -17.56 -14.55
C GLN A 27 7.74 -16.50 -13.52
N THR A 28 8.91 -16.62 -12.88
CA THR A 28 9.39 -15.67 -11.89
C THR A 28 9.54 -14.28 -12.49
N ILE A 29 10.10 -14.17 -13.70
CA ILE A 29 10.26 -12.90 -14.42
C ILE A 29 8.89 -12.30 -14.75
N LEU A 30 7.94 -13.09 -15.25
CA LEU A 30 6.60 -12.59 -15.58
C LEU A 30 5.81 -12.16 -14.34
N LEU A 31 5.88 -12.93 -13.25
CA LEU A 31 5.24 -12.58 -11.98
C LEU A 31 5.88 -11.35 -11.32
N ALA A 32 7.18 -11.17 -11.47
CA ALA A 32 7.89 -9.98 -11.04
C ALA A 32 7.44 -8.75 -11.83
N PHE A 33 7.26 -8.90 -13.14
CA PHE A 33 6.70 -7.85 -13.99
C PHE A 33 5.25 -7.53 -13.62
N GLN A 34 4.42 -8.54 -13.29
CA GLN A 34 3.06 -8.34 -12.79
C GLN A 34 3.03 -7.52 -11.50
N ASN A 35 3.91 -7.83 -10.55
CA ASN A 35 4.04 -7.06 -9.31
C ASN A 35 4.45 -5.60 -9.55
N TYR A 36 5.38 -5.37 -10.50
CA TYR A 36 5.78 -4.04 -10.93
C TYR A 36 4.60 -3.25 -11.52
N ILE A 37 3.81 -3.86 -12.41
CA ILE A 37 2.66 -3.19 -13.03
C ILE A 37 1.59 -2.84 -11.99
N VAL A 38 1.37 -3.69 -10.97
CA VAL A 38 0.41 -3.37 -9.91
C VAL A 38 0.85 -2.15 -9.10
N ILE A 39 2.10 -2.09 -8.62
CA ILE A 39 2.58 -0.93 -7.86
C ILE A 39 2.70 0.34 -8.72
N LEU A 40 2.87 0.18 -10.03
CA LEU A 40 2.88 1.31 -10.95
C LEU A 40 1.57 2.10 -10.88
N GLY A 41 0.44 1.43 -10.66
CA GLY A 41 -0.87 2.09 -10.52
C GLY A 41 -0.88 3.16 -9.44
N THR A 42 -0.56 2.80 -8.20
CA THR A 42 -0.48 3.76 -7.07
C THR A 42 0.62 4.81 -7.29
N SER A 43 1.75 4.40 -7.89
CA SER A 43 2.88 5.30 -8.20
C SER A 43 2.56 6.35 -9.27
N VAL A 44 1.55 6.11 -10.13
CA VAL A 44 1.07 7.08 -11.11
C VAL A 44 -0.11 7.89 -10.57
N MET A 45 -1.02 7.24 -9.83
CA MET A 45 -2.22 7.89 -9.27
C MET A 45 -1.86 9.03 -8.30
N ILE A 46 -0.93 8.81 -7.37
CA ILE A 46 -0.59 9.82 -6.35
C ILE A 46 0.01 11.09 -6.99
N PRO A 47 1.07 11.02 -7.83
CA PRO A 47 1.61 12.21 -8.48
C PRO A 47 0.64 12.86 -9.48
N SER A 48 -0.21 12.08 -10.16
CA SER A 48 -1.22 12.63 -11.08
C SER A 48 -2.26 13.47 -10.35
N PHE A 49 -2.50 13.20 -9.07
CA PHE A 49 -3.36 14.02 -8.22
C PHE A 49 -2.61 15.22 -7.62
N LEU A 50 -1.40 15.00 -7.08
CA LEU A 50 -0.68 16.00 -6.29
C LEU A 50 0.08 17.06 -7.11
N VAL A 51 0.74 16.67 -8.20
CA VAL A 51 1.64 17.57 -8.95
C VAL A 51 0.90 18.76 -9.58
N PRO A 52 -0.29 18.58 -10.21
CA PRO A 52 -1.04 19.72 -10.75
C PRO A 52 -1.43 20.75 -9.69
N LEU A 53 -1.79 20.29 -8.48
CA LEU A 53 -2.18 21.17 -7.35
C LEU A 53 -1.00 22.04 -6.86
N MET A 54 0.22 21.58 -7.05
CA MET A 54 1.44 22.34 -6.72
C MET A 54 1.80 23.36 -7.81
N GLY A 55 1.22 23.27 -9.01
CA GLY A 55 1.59 24.06 -10.19
C GLY A 55 2.61 23.39 -11.11
N GLY A 56 2.86 22.09 -10.95
CA GLY A 56 3.81 21.34 -11.77
C GLY A 56 3.25 20.97 -13.15
N THR A 57 4.15 20.81 -14.11
CA THR A 57 3.86 20.43 -15.50
C THR A 57 3.76 18.90 -15.69
N ASP A 58 3.35 18.44 -16.88
CA ASP A 58 3.39 17.01 -17.22
C ASP A 58 4.80 16.42 -17.19
N GLY A 59 5.82 17.24 -17.47
CA GLY A 59 7.23 16.85 -17.31
C GLY A 59 7.59 16.63 -15.84
N ASP A 60 7.10 17.49 -14.95
CA ASP A 60 7.29 17.35 -13.50
C ASP A 60 6.60 16.11 -12.97
N LYS A 61 5.36 15.87 -13.42
CA LYS A 61 4.60 14.66 -13.11
C LYS A 61 5.37 13.40 -13.48
N ALA A 62 5.90 13.34 -14.71
CA ALA A 62 6.73 12.23 -15.16
C ALA A 62 8.00 12.07 -14.31
N ARG A 63 8.67 13.17 -13.95
CA ARG A 63 9.86 13.16 -13.08
C ARG A 63 9.55 12.61 -11.69
N VAL A 64 8.45 13.03 -11.07
CA VAL A 64 8.03 12.56 -9.74
C VAL A 64 7.66 11.07 -9.78
N ILE A 65 6.94 10.61 -10.82
CA ILE A 65 6.61 9.18 -11.00
C ILE A 65 7.90 8.33 -11.09
N GLN A 66 8.87 8.77 -11.89
CA GLN A 66 10.16 8.07 -12.04
C GLN A 66 10.91 8.00 -10.71
N THR A 67 11.01 9.12 -10.00
CA THR A 67 11.70 9.19 -8.70
C THR A 67 11.00 8.31 -7.65
N LEU A 68 9.66 8.34 -7.58
CA LEU A 68 8.88 7.50 -6.68
C LEU A 68 9.10 6.00 -6.95
N LEU A 69 9.09 5.57 -8.21
CA LEU A 69 9.35 4.18 -8.60
C LEU A 69 10.78 3.74 -8.31
N PHE A 70 11.76 4.61 -8.57
CA PHE A 70 13.17 4.32 -8.30
C PHE A 70 13.41 4.06 -6.82
N VAL A 71 12.91 4.96 -5.96
CA VAL A 71 13.03 4.82 -4.52
C VAL A 71 12.19 3.64 -4.02
N ALA A 72 11.03 3.37 -4.62
CA ALA A 72 10.21 2.19 -4.33
C ALA A 72 10.95 0.87 -4.56
N GLY A 73 11.72 0.76 -5.64
CA GLY A 73 12.59 -0.39 -5.87
C GLY A 73 13.66 -0.54 -4.78
N ILE A 74 14.36 0.55 -4.43
CA ILE A 74 15.39 0.51 -3.37
C ILE A 74 14.80 0.07 -2.04
N LYS A 75 13.72 0.71 -1.58
CA LYS A 75 13.10 0.39 -0.28
C LYS A 75 12.47 -1.00 -0.25
N THR A 76 11.94 -1.49 -1.37
CA THR A 76 11.47 -2.89 -1.48
C THR A 76 12.62 -3.88 -1.31
N LEU A 77 13.79 -3.63 -1.90
CA LEU A 77 14.97 -4.47 -1.68
C LEU A 77 15.42 -4.43 -0.21
N LEU A 78 15.48 -3.24 0.40
CA LEU A 78 15.81 -3.10 1.82
C LEU A 78 14.84 -3.87 2.71
N GLN A 79 13.53 -3.79 2.43
CA GLN A 79 12.50 -4.46 3.23
C GLN A 79 12.53 -5.98 3.11
N THR A 80 12.76 -6.49 1.89
CA THR A 80 12.82 -7.93 1.61
C THR A 80 14.14 -8.57 2.03
N LEU A 81 15.23 -7.80 2.15
CA LEU A 81 16.53 -8.30 2.60
C LEU A 81 16.75 -8.12 4.10
N PHE A 82 16.51 -6.92 4.63
CA PHE A 82 16.88 -6.52 6.00
C PHE A 82 15.68 -6.16 6.89
N GLY A 83 14.57 -5.74 6.29
CA GLY A 83 13.31 -5.44 6.98
C GLY A 83 12.60 -6.67 7.49
N THR A 84 11.32 -6.85 7.16
CA THR A 84 10.59 -8.05 7.57
C THR A 84 11.04 -9.32 6.86
N ARG A 85 11.73 -9.21 5.72
CA ARG A 85 12.00 -10.33 4.80
C ARG A 85 10.74 -11.00 4.24
N LEU A 86 9.57 -10.41 4.41
CA LEU A 86 8.35 -10.88 3.75
C LEU A 86 8.37 -10.49 2.27
N PRO A 87 7.61 -11.19 1.40
CA PRO A 87 7.45 -10.84 -0.01
C PRO A 87 6.54 -9.62 -0.16
N VAL A 88 6.96 -8.47 0.36
CA VAL A 88 6.19 -7.22 0.38
C VAL A 88 6.86 -6.15 -0.46
N ILE A 89 6.06 -5.39 -1.19
CA ILE A 89 6.50 -4.21 -1.93
C ILE A 89 6.19 -2.99 -1.09
N VAL A 90 7.13 -2.04 -1.06
CA VAL A 90 6.98 -0.78 -0.34
C VAL A 90 6.92 0.33 -1.38
N GLY A 91 5.85 1.11 -1.37
CA GLY A 91 5.53 2.11 -2.39
C GLY A 91 4.93 3.38 -1.80
N GLY A 92 4.49 4.30 -2.66
CA GLY A 92 3.87 5.55 -2.22
C GLY A 92 2.59 5.30 -1.41
N SER A 93 2.38 6.11 -0.37
CA SER A 93 1.26 5.94 0.57
C SER A 93 0.22 7.06 0.43
N TYR A 94 -1.06 6.68 0.48
CA TYR A 94 -2.19 7.62 0.51
C TYR A 94 -2.30 8.36 1.85
N SER A 95 -1.77 7.80 2.95
CA SER A 95 -1.82 8.44 4.27
C SER A 95 -1.07 9.77 4.30
N PHE A 96 -0.10 9.97 3.40
CA PHE A 96 0.66 11.21 3.27
C PHE A 96 -0.04 12.27 2.41
N VAL A 97 -1.13 11.93 1.70
CA VAL A 97 -1.85 12.88 0.82
C VAL A 97 -2.43 14.03 1.64
N VAL A 98 -3.09 13.75 2.77
CA VAL A 98 -3.69 14.81 3.62
C VAL A 98 -2.64 15.80 4.14
N PRO A 99 -1.50 15.37 4.73
CA PRO A 99 -0.40 16.29 5.06
C PRO A 99 0.15 17.05 3.86
N VAL A 100 0.34 16.39 2.71
CA VAL A 100 0.82 17.07 1.50
C VAL A 100 -0.15 18.16 1.06
N LEU A 101 -1.46 17.88 1.04
CA LEU A 101 -2.48 18.88 0.73
C LEU A 101 -2.45 20.05 1.73
N SER A 102 -2.21 19.77 3.02
CA SER A 102 -2.03 20.82 4.02
C SER A 102 -0.78 21.68 3.77
N ILE A 103 0.29 21.12 3.22
CA ILE A 103 1.50 21.87 2.83
C ILE A 103 1.21 22.68 1.57
N ILE A 104 0.57 22.09 0.56
CA ILE A 104 0.15 22.79 -0.66
C ILE A 104 -0.70 24.00 -0.30
N GLY A 105 -1.66 23.85 0.61
CA GLY A 105 -2.54 24.93 1.09
C GLY A 105 -1.87 25.97 1.99
N ASP A 106 -0.56 25.89 2.28
CA ASP A 106 0.11 26.89 3.11
C ASP A 106 0.06 28.28 2.43
N PRO A 107 -0.50 29.31 3.10
CA PRO A 107 -0.61 30.65 2.52
C PRO A 107 0.72 31.24 2.04
N LYS A 108 1.86 30.83 2.62
CA LYS A 108 3.17 31.29 2.17
C LYS A 108 3.54 30.75 0.79
N LEU A 109 3.19 29.49 0.51
CA LEU A 109 3.44 28.83 -0.78
C LEU A 109 2.42 29.27 -1.83
N GLN A 110 1.15 29.42 -1.44
CA GLN A 110 0.09 29.88 -2.35
C GLN A 110 0.26 31.34 -2.82
N ARG A 111 0.98 32.18 -2.07
CA ARG A 111 1.30 33.56 -2.49
C ARG A 111 2.31 33.64 -3.63
N ILE A 112 2.98 32.55 -3.99
CA ILE A 112 3.97 32.54 -5.07
C ILE A 112 3.23 32.60 -6.42
N PRO A 113 3.42 33.68 -7.22
CA PRO A 113 2.67 33.86 -8.45
C PRO A 113 3.14 32.92 -9.57
N ASP A 114 4.44 32.62 -9.62
CA ASP A 114 4.99 31.69 -10.61
C ASP A 114 4.66 30.23 -10.24
N SER A 115 4.01 29.53 -11.17
CA SER A 115 3.59 28.15 -11.00
C SER A 115 4.75 27.17 -10.83
N ASN A 116 5.85 27.36 -11.57
CA ASN A 116 7.00 26.47 -11.53
C ASN A 116 7.80 26.69 -10.22
N GLU A 117 8.03 27.94 -9.84
CA GLU A 117 8.66 28.24 -8.55
C GLU A 117 7.80 27.73 -7.37
N ARG A 118 6.48 27.87 -7.43
CA ARG A 118 5.57 27.31 -6.42
C ARG A 118 5.70 25.80 -6.31
N PHE A 119 5.77 25.10 -7.44
CA PHE A 119 5.98 23.65 -7.46
C PHE A 119 7.29 23.25 -6.79
N ILE A 120 8.40 23.88 -7.18
CA ILE A 120 9.74 23.59 -6.64
C ILE A 120 9.79 23.87 -5.13
N GLN A 121 9.29 25.02 -4.68
CA GLN A 121 9.29 25.37 -3.26
C GLN A 121 8.40 24.45 -2.43
N THR A 122 7.25 24.03 -2.98
CA THR A 122 6.35 23.08 -2.32
C THR A 122 6.99 21.71 -2.20
N MET A 123 7.65 21.21 -3.27
CA MET A 123 8.40 19.96 -3.22
C MET A 123 9.51 19.99 -2.17
N ARG A 124 10.26 21.10 -2.06
CA ARG A 124 11.31 21.26 -1.03
C ARG A 124 10.76 21.27 0.40
N ALA A 125 9.57 21.84 0.61
CA ALA A 125 8.89 21.81 1.91
C ALA A 125 8.44 20.39 2.27
N ILE A 126 7.85 19.67 1.30
CA ILE A 126 7.47 18.26 1.46
C ILE A 126 8.70 17.41 1.78
N GLN A 127 9.81 17.59 1.07
CA GLN A 127 11.07 16.88 1.34
C GLN A 127 11.56 17.08 2.77
N GLY A 128 11.67 18.33 3.23
CA GLY A 128 12.12 18.62 4.60
C GLY A 128 11.16 18.05 5.66
N ALA A 129 9.87 18.12 5.41
CA ALA A 129 8.85 17.58 6.30
C ALA A 129 8.89 16.04 6.37
N ILE A 130 9.06 15.35 5.24
CA ILE A 130 9.20 13.89 5.17
C ILE A 130 10.50 13.43 5.84
N ILE A 131 11.62 14.13 5.64
CA ILE A 131 12.90 13.82 6.30
C ILE A 131 12.72 13.83 7.82
N ILE A 132 12.12 14.88 8.39
CA ILE A 132 11.86 14.93 9.83
C ILE A 132 10.82 13.89 10.24
N GLY A 133 9.73 13.73 9.49
CA GLY A 133 8.69 12.73 9.78
C GLY A 133 9.21 11.30 9.83
N SER A 134 10.17 10.96 8.96
CA SER A 134 10.80 9.64 8.90
C SER A 134 11.52 9.25 10.19
N SER A 135 12.09 10.24 10.91
CA SER A 135 12.83 10.01 12.16
C SER A 135 11.95 9.32 13.21
N LEU A 136 10.65 9.60 13.23
CA LEU A 136 9.71 8.97 14.15
C LEU A 136 9.64 7.45 13.93
N GLN A 137 9.46 7.00 12.70
CA GLN A 137 9.40 5.57 12.38
C GLN A 137 10.75 4.88 12.62
N ILE A 138 11.86 5.53 12.27
CA ILE A 138 13.21 5.01 12.52
C ILE A 138 13.41 4.78 14.02
N VAL A 139 13.09 5.79 14.84
CA VAL A 139 13.20 5.70 16.30
C VAL A 139 12.26 4.63 16.85
N LEU A 140 10.96 4.67 16.53
CA LEU A 140 9.97 3.69 17.04
C LEU A 140 10.29 2.26 16.63
N GLY A 141 10.79 2.06 15.41
CA GLY A 141 11.14 0.75 14.86
C GLY A 141 12.40 0.16 15.49
N TYR A 142 13.54 0.88 15.44
CA TYR A 142 14.81 0.34 15.94
C TYR A 142 14.93 0.33 17.47
N SER A 143 14.21 1.21 18.18
CA SER A 143 14.13 1.15 19.65
C SER A 143 13.25 0.03 20.19
N GLN A 144 12.59 -0.75 19.32
CA GLN A 144 11.63 -1.80 19.68
C GLN A 144 10.38 -1.30 20.41
N LEU A 145 10.14 0.02 20.46
CA LEU A 145 8.92 0.59 21.04
C LEU A 145 7.66 0.09 20.30
N TRP A 146 7.73 -0.04 18.97
CA TRP A 146 6.63 -0.63 18.20
C TRP A 146 6.40 -2.10 18.55
N GLY A 147 7.47 -2.88 18.78
CA GLY A 147 7.38 -4.26 19.24
C GLY A 147 6.77 -4.40 20.65
N ILE A 148 6.97 -3.40 21.52
CA ILE A 148 6.28 -3.34 22.82
C ILE A 148 4.79 -3.04 22.61
N PHE A 149 4.46 -2.07 21.76
CA PHE A 149 3.07 -1.72 21.45
C PHE A 149 2.32 -2.89 20.79
N SER A 150 2.99 -3.67 19.93
CA SER A 150 2.37 -4.84 19.30
C SER A 150 1.98 -5.96 20.27
N ARG A 151 2.41 -5.87 21.54
CA ARG A 151 1.98 -6.80 22.60
C ARG A 151 0.52 -6.63 23.00
N PHE A 152 -0.08 -5.48 22.71
CA PHE A 152 -1.51 -5.22 22.96
C PHE A 152 -2.41 -5.76 21.84
N PHE A 153 -1.82 -6.22 20.74
CA PHE A 153 -2.57 -6.77 19.60
C PHE A 153 -3.03 -8.20 19.88
N SER A 154 -4.19 -8.52 19.32
CA SER A 154 -4.83 -9.83 19.33
C SER A 154 -5.30 -10.18 17.92
N PRO A 155 -5.60 -11.47 17.63
CA PRO A 155 -6.22 -11.84 16.37
C PRO A 155 -7.53 -11.07 16.10
N LEU A 156 -8.34 -10.80 17.14
CA LEU A 156 -9.59 -10.03 17.03
C LEU A 156 -9.37 -8.56 16.61
N SER A 157 -8.39 -7.89 17.21
CA SER A 157 -8.11 -6.48 16.88
C SER A 157 -7.45 -6.37 15.51
N MET A 158 -6.48 -7.25 15.22
CA MET A 158 -5.78 -7.24 13.94
C MET A 158 -6.67 -7.65 12.76
N SER A 159 -7.68 -8.50 12.96
CA SER A 159 -8.64 -8.83 11.89
C SER A 159 -9.40 -7.60 11.41
N VAL A 160 -9.82 -6.72 12.33
CA VAL A 160 -10.53 -5.47 12.00
C VAL A 160 -9.59 -4.50 11.29
N VAL A 161 -8.37 -4.33 11.81
CA VAL A 161 -7.35 -3.45 11.18
C VAL A 161 -7.06 -3.91 9.75
N MET A 162 -6.77 -5.19 9.54
CA MET A 162 -6.52 -5.75 8.20
C MET A 162 -7.72 -5.61 7.26
N CYS A 163 -8.94 -5.78 7.79
CA CYS A 163 -10.17 -5.57 7.04
C CYS A 163 -10.28 -4.13 6.53
N LEU A 164 -10.03 -3.15 7.41
CA LEU A 164 -10.10 -1.74 7.07
C LEU A 164 -8.93 -1.24 6.24
N VAL A 165 -7.74 -1.85 6.34
CA VAL A 165 -6.62 -1.59 5.42
C VAL A 165 -7.05 -1.87 3.96
N GLY A 166 -7.87 -2.89 3.73
CA GLY A 166 -8.48 -3.10 2.41
C GLY A 166 -9.65 -2.16 2.11
N LEU A 167 -10.59 -1.97 3.05
CA LEU A 167 -11.83 -1.21 2.81
C LEU A 167 -11.65 0.31 2.73
N GLU A 168 -10.61 0.88 3.35
CA GLU A 168 -10.33 2.32 3.29
C GLU A 168 -10.17 2.83 1.84
N LEU A 169 -9.58 1.99 1.00
CA LEU A 169 -9.27 2.33 -0.37
C LEU A 169 -10.50 2.23 -1.29
N LEU A 170 -11.69 1.94 -0.75
CA LEU A 170 -12.97 2.04 -1.47
C LEU A 170 -13.21 3.46 -2.00
N GLU A 171 -12.87 4.48 -1.21
CA GLU A 171 -13.03 5.90 -1.60
C GLU A 171 -12.11 6.30 -2.76
N HIS A 172 -11.03 5.55 -2.99
CA HIS A 172 -10.04 5.83 -4.02
C HIS A 172 -10.14 4.88 -5.24
N GLY A 173 -10.74 3.71 -5.06
CA GLY A 173 -10.87 2.67 -6.08
C GLY A 173 -12.02 2.93 -7.05
N PHE A 174 -13.26 2.64 -6.63
CA PHE A 174 -14.41 2.65 -7.54
C PHE A 174 -14.75 4.03 -8.13
N PRO A 175 -14.60 5.17 -7.40
CA PRO A 175 -14.79 6.48 -8.01
C PRO A 175 -13.89 6.72 -9.24
N LYS A 176 -12.64 6.22 -9.22
CA LYS A 176 -11.72 6.30 -10.35
C LYS A 176 -12.09 5.36 -11.51
N VAL A 177 -12.72 4.23 -11.20
CA VAL A 177 -13.35 3.37 -12.22
C VAL A 177 -14.51 4.11 -12.88
N GLY A 178 -15.29 4.86 -12.09
CA GLY A 178 -16.44 5.66 -12.54
C GLY A 178 -16.09 6.82 -13.48
N GLU A 179 -14.87 7.35 -13.43
CA GLU A 179 -14.41 8.37 -14.37
C GLU A 179 -14.37 7.88 -15.84
N CYS A 180 -14.24 6.56 -16.03
CA CYS A 180 -14.35 5.94 -17.35
C CYS A 180 -14.94 4.53 -17.25
N VAL A 181 -16.27 4.47 -17.14
CA VAL A 181 -17.02 3.22 -16.98
C VAL A 181 -16.77 2.25 -18.14
N GLU A 182 -16.59 2.78 -19.35
CA GLU A 182 -16.39 2.01 -20.59
C GLU A 182 -15.08 1.22 -20.61
N ILE A 183 -14.09 1.61 -19.81
CA ILE A 183 -12.81 0.90 -19.69
C ILE A 183 -12.72 0.18 -18.33
N GLY A 184 -13.12 0.88 -17.26
CA GLY A 184 -13.01 0.40 -15.90
C GLY A 184 -13.90 -0.81 -15.60
N VAL A 185 -15.17 -0.80 -16.01
CA VAL A 185 -16.09 -1.93 -15.77
C VAL A 185 -15.69 -3.17 -16.56
N PRO A 186 -15.35 -3.08 -17.87
CA PRO A 186 -14.82 -4.23 -18.61
C PRO A 186 -13.55 -4.80 -17.99
N MET A 187 -12.67 -3.97 -17.43
CA MET A 187 -11.49 -4.45 -16.69
C MET A 187 -11.87 -5.28 -15.47
N LEU A 188 -12.79 -4.78 -14.64
CA LEU A 188 -13.28 -5.49 -13.46
C LEU A 188 -13.90 -6.84 -13.85
N LEU A 189 -14.81 -6.83 -14.83
CA LEU A 189 -15.49 -8.03 -15.30
C LEU A 189 -14.54 -9.05 -15.93
N THR A 190 -13.56 -8.58 -16.71
CA THR A 190 -12.56 -9.46 -17.35
C THR A 190 -11.66 -10.11 -16.31
N LEU A 191 -11.17 -9.34 -15.33
CA LEU A 191 -10.32 -9.84 -14.26
C LEU A 191 -11.05 -10.88 -13.40
N VAL A 192 -12.28 -10.57 -12.97
CA VAL A 192 -13.12 -11.48 -12.19
C VAL A 192 -13.52 -12.70 -13.02
N GLY A 193 -13.85 -12.52 -14.29
CA GLY A 193 -14.16 -13.57 -15.26
C GLY A 193 -13.02 -14.57 -15.41
N LEU A 194 -11.83 -14.06 -15.71
CA LEU A 194 -10.62 -14.88 -15.88
C LEU A 194 -10.24 -15.62 -14.59
N TYR A 195 -10.30 -14.93 -13.44
CA TYR A 195 -9.91 -15.52 -12.17
C TYR A 195 -10.92 -16.52 -11.60
N LEU A 196 -12.23 -16.21 -11.58
CA LEU A 196 -13.23 -17.07 -10.92
C LEU A 196 -13.79 -18.15 -11.85
N TYR A 197 -14.05 -17.82 -13.11
CA TYR A 197 -14.79 -18.71 -14.03
C TYR A 197 -13.86 -19.50 -14.95
N LEU A 198 -12.72 -18.93 -15.34
CA LEU A 198 -11.78 -19.57 -16.27
C LEU A 198 -10.58 -20.24 -15.57
N LYS A 199 -10.51 -20.22 -14.23
CA LYS A 199 -9.41 -20.86 -13.46
C LYS A 199 -9.24 -22.36 -13.72
N HIS A 200 -10.31 -23.07 -14.11
CA HIS A 200 -10.25 -24.52 -14.32
C HIS A 200 -9.79 -24.91 -15.73
N ILE A 201 -9.63 -23.94 -16.64
CA ILE A 201 -9.08 -24.18 -17.97
C ILE A 201 -7.55 -24.28 -17.84
N LYS A 202 -7.06 -25.50 -17.69
CA LYS A 202 -5.62 -25.78 -17.76
C LYS A 202 -5.18 -25.77 -19.24
N THR A 203 -4.23 -24.91 -19.58
CA THR A 203 -3.59 -24.91 -20.92
C THR A 203 -2.62 -26.10 -21.06
N TRP A 204 -2.11 -26.32 -22.27
CA TRP A 204 -1.17 -27.36 -22.75
C TRP A 204 0.06 -27.71 -21.89
N ARG A 205 0.33 -27.02 -20.78
CA ARG A 205 1.47 -27.27 -19.86
C ARG A 205 1.08 -27.55 -18.41
N GLU A 206 -0.21 -27.76 -18.11
CA GLU A 206 -0.76 -27.87 -16.73
C GLU A 206 -0.51 -26.67 -15.81
N ILE A 207 0.11 -25.60 -16.31
CA ILE A 207 0.29 -24.34 -15.59
C ILE A 207 -1.06 -23.62 -15.55
N PRO A 208 -1.56 -23.17 -14.37
CA PRO A 208 -2.79 -22.39 -14.27
C PRO A 208 -2.54 -20.95 -14.74
N LEU A 209 -2.40 -20.75 -16.06
CA LEU A 209 -2.04 -19.47 -16.68
C LEU A 209 -3.05 -18.35 -16.35
N PHE A 210 -4.35 -18.66 -16.46
CA PHE A 210 -5.42 -17.69 -16.20
C PHE A 210 -5.53 -17.29 -14.74
N GLU A 211 -5.14 -18.17 -13.80
CA GLU A 211 -5.15 -17.86 -12.37
C GLU A 211 -3.94 -17.01 -11.99
N ARG A 212 -2.73 -17.44 -12.38
CA ARG A 212 -1.48 -16.76 -12.00
C ARG A 212 -1.26 -15.42 -12.70
N PHE A 213 -1.65 -15.32 -13.98
CA PHE A 213 -1.39 -14.17 -14.84
C PHE A 213 -2.65 -13.38 -15.22
N SER A 214 -3.74 -13.57 -14.47
CA SER A 214 -5.04 -12.93 -14.74
C SER A 214 -4.93 -11.42 -14.95
N ILE A 215 -4.11 -10.75 -14.13
CA ILE A 215 -3.91 -9.30 -14.20
C ILE A 215 -3.22 -8.90 -15.51
N LEU A 216 -2.09 -9.53 -15.85
CA LEU A 216 -1.37 -9.18 -17.08
C LEU A 216 -2.22 -9.41 -18.33
N ILE A 217 -2.97 -10.51 -18.36
CA ILE A 217 -3.89 -10.82 -19.47
C ILE A 217 -5.00 -9.77 -19.54
N SER A 218 -5.63 -9.45 -18.41
CA SER A 218 -6.71 -8.45 -18.34
C SER A 218 -6.24 -7.06 -18.78
N ILE A 219 -5.08 -6.61 -18.28
CA ILE A 219 -4.49 -5.33 -18.69
C ILE A 219 -4.23 -5.32 -20.19
N SER A 220 -3.62 -6.38 -20.73
CA SER A 220 -3.28 -6.45 -22.16
C SER A 220 -4.52 -6.37 -23.04
N LEU A 221 -5.58 -7.11 -22.69
CA LEU A 221 -6.84 -7.11 -23.42
C LEU A 221 -7.56 -5.76 -23.36
N ILE A 222 -7.69 -5.20 -22.15
CA ILE A 222 -8.43 -3.94 -21.96
C ILE A 222 -7.65 -2.73 -22.47
N TRP A 223 -6.32 -2.75 -22.37
CA TRP A 223 -5.50 -1.69 -22.94
C TRP A 223 -5.59 -1.69 -24.47
N ALA A 224 -5.56 -2.86 -25.12
CA ALA A 224 -5.79 -2.98 -26.56
C ALA A 224 -7.21 -2.52 -26.96
N TYR A 225 -8.22 -2.88 -26.16
CA TYR A 225 -9.60 -2.42 -26.35
C TYR A 225 -9.74 -0.89 -26.21
N ALA A 226 -9.15 -0.30 -25.17
CA ALA A 226 -9.13 1.15 -24.94
C ALA A 226 -8.43 1.91 -26.09
N PHE A 227 -7.33 1.34 -26.60
CA PHE A 227 -6.63 1.88 -27.76
C PHE A 227 -7.51 1.87 -29.02
N LEU A 228 -8.23 0.77 -29.25
CA LEU A 228 -9.17 0.65 -30.37
C LEU A 228 -10.31 1.68 -30.26
N LEU A 229 -10.91 1.85 -29.08
CA LEU A 229 -11.92 2.89 -28.84
C LEU A 229 -11.39 4.31 -29.10
N THR A 230 -10.12 4.55 -28.75
CA THR A 230 -9.46 5.85 -28.97
C THR A 230 -9.31 6.12 -30.48
N ILE A 231 -8.86 5.13 -31.27
CA ILE A 231 -8.66 5.28 -32.73
C ILE A 231 -9.98 5.42 -33.48
N VAL A 232 -10.98 4.59 -33.18
CA VAL A 232 -12.30 4.62 -33.82
C VAL A 232 -13.01 5.95 -33.56
N GLY A 233 -12.55 6.72 -32.58
CA GLY A 233 -13.01 8.07 -32.32
C GLY A 233 -14.23 8.12 -31.41
N ALA A 234 -14.45 7.07 -30.61
CA ALA A 234 -15.54 7.02 -29.62
C ALA A 234 -15.52 8.24 -28.68
N TYR A 235 -14.33 8.76 -28.38
CA TYR A 235 -14.12 9.91 -27.50
C TYR A 235 -13.97 11.26 -28.24
N LYS A 236 -14.37 11.39 -29.52
CA LYS A 236 -14.24 12.68 -30.26
C LYS A 236 -15.24 13.73 -29.77
N HIS A 237 -16.48 13.32 -29.47
CA HIS A 237 -17.59 14.22 -29.13
C HIS A 237 -17.98 14.20 -27.64
N VAL A 238 -17.19 13.57 -26.77
CA VAL A 238 -17.43 13.53 -25.31
C VAL A 238 -16.84 14.76 -24.60
N SER A 239 -17.17 14.92 -23.32
CA SER A 239 -16.67 16.02 -22.48
C SER A 239 -15.13 15.99 -22.35
N HIS A 240 -14.54 17.13 -22.00
CA HIS A 240 -13.08 17.25 -21.82
C HIS A 240 -12.55 16.32 -20.72
N GLU A 241 -13.28 16.17 -19.62
CA GLU A 241 -12.91 15.27 -18.52
C GLU A 241 -12.90 13.81 -18.97
N THR A 242 -13.94 13.36 -19.67
CA THR A 242 -13.98 12.00 -20.23
C THR A 242 -12.85 11.78 -21.22
N LYS A 243 -12.47 12.80 -22.02
CA LYS A 243 -11.30 12.70 -22.91
C LYS A 243 -10.01 12.49 -22.12
N LEU A 244 -9.80 13.21 -21.02
CA LEU A 244 -8.59 13.12 -20.22
C LEU A 244 -8.42 11.73 -19.57
N HIS A 245 -9.52 11.16 -19.08
CA HIS A 245 -9.48 9.90 -18.31
C HIS A 245 -9.63 8.63 -19.16
N CYS A 246 -10.39 8.70 -20.27
CA CYS A 246 -10.66 7.53 -21.11
C CYS A 246 -9.69 7.37 -22.29
N ARG A 247 -9.07 8.44 -22.78
CA ARG A 247 -8.20 8.32 -23.95
C ARG A 247 -6.82 7.81 -23.59
N THR A 248 -6.28 6.97 -24.45
CA THR A 248 -4.93 6.40 -24.29
C THR A 248 -3.80 7.35 -24.72
N ASP A 249 -4.10 8.42 -25.48
CA ASP A 249 -3.12 9.36 -26.02
C ASP A 249 -3.00 10.68 -25.24
N SER A 250 -3.82 10.90 -24.20
CA SER A 250 -3.93 12.18 -23.48
C SER A 250 -2.95 12.35 -22.31
N SER A 251 -2.13 11.36 -21.98
CA SER A 251 -1.27 11.44 -20.80
C SER A 251 -0.09 12.42 -20.95
N HIS A 252 0.34 12.72 -22.18
CA HIS A 252 1.55 13.50 -22.53
C HIS A 252 2.86 13.04 -21.85
N LEU A 253 2.82 11.94 -21.08
CA LEU A 253 3.96 11.40 -20.34
C LEU A 253 5.05 10.86 -21.29
N LEU A 254 4.63 10.25 -22.40
CA LEU A 254 5.56 9.67 -23.36
C LEU A 254 6.32 10.74 -24.15
N SER A 255 5.69 11.87 -24.48
CA SER A 255 6.38 12.98 -25.14
C SER A 255 7.34 13.69 -24.18
N SER A 256 6.92 13.90 -22.94
CA SER A 256 7.63 14.72 -21.96
C SER A 256 8.75 13.99 -21.20
N SER A 257 8.78 12.66 -21.23
CA SER A 257 9.79 11.86 -20.53
C SER A 257 11.14 11.80 -21.28
N PRO A 258 12.28 11.94 -20.59
CA PRO A 258 13.59 11.67 -21.17
C PRO A 258 13.80 10.17 -21.42
N TRP A 259 14.72 9.83 -22.33
CA TRP A 259 15.09 8.42 -22.61
C TRP A 259 15.77 7.75 -21.42
N ILE A 260 16.75 8.45 -20.82
CA ILE A 260 17.48 8.00 -19.65
C ILE A 260 17.46 9.15 -18.65
N LYS A 261 16.97 8.90 -17.44
CA LYS A 261 17.07 9.81 -16.30
C LYS A 261 17.38 8.97 -15.07
N ILE A 262 18.48 9.27 -14.39
CA ILE A 262 18.79 8.66 -13.10
C ILE A 262 18.30 9.62 -12.02
N PRO A 263 17.28 9.26 -11.21
CA PRO A 263 16.90 10.07 -10.07
C PRO A 263 18.07 10.23 -9.11
N TYR A 264 18.28 11.44 -8.60
CA TYR A 264 19.36 11.74 -7.68
C TYR A 264 18.82 12.47 -6.44
N PRO A 265 19.49 12.36 -5.28
CA PRO A 265 19.08 13.06 -4.07
C PRO A 265 19.02 14.57 -4.28
N LEU A 266 18.03 15.22 -3.68
CA LEU A 266 17.83 16.67 -3.68
C LEU A 266 17.60 17.26 -5.08
N GLU A 267 16.95 16.52 -5.99
CA GLU A 267 16.72 16.98 -7.38
C GLU A 267 15.88 18.26 -7.49
N TRP A 268 15.06 18.56 -6.48
CA TRP A 268 14.26 19.78 -6.40
C TRP A 268 14.95 20.92 -5.61
N GLY A 269 16.20 20.73 -5.18
CA GLY A 269 16.96 21.68 -4.37
C GLY A 269 17.01 21.32 -2.87
N PRO A 270 17.65 22.17 -2.04
CA PRO A 270 17.84 21.86 -0.63
C PRO A 270 16.51 21.92 0.14
N PRO A 271 16.22 20.95 1.02
CA PRO A 271 14.94 20.83 1.72
C PRO A 271 14.73 22.02 2.64
N THR A 272 13.48 22.46 2.76
CA THR A 272 13.08 23.51 3.69
C THR A 272 12.40 22.89 4.90
N PHE A 273 12.84 23.27 6.09
CA PHE A 273 12.37 22.69 7.34
C PHE A 273 11.39 23.64 8.03
N ASN A 274 10.14 23.19 8.16
CA ASN A 274 9.10 23.87 8.92
C ASN A 274 8.53 22.89 9.94
N ALA A 275 8.50 23.29 11.21
CA ALA A 275 8.01 22.44 12.29
C ALA A 275 6.56 22.00 12.07
N GLY A 276 5.70 22.89 11.58
CA GLY A 276 4.28 22.57 11.36
C GLY A 276 4.08 21.54 10.25
N HIS A 277 4.84 21.66 9.15
CA HIS A 277 4.83 20.66 8.08
C HIS A 277 5.39 19.31 8.57
N ALA A 278 6.44 19.34 9.38
CA ALA A 278 7.03 18.13 9.97
C ALA A 278 6.06 17.38 10.88
N PHE A 279 5.32 18.07 11.77
CA PHE A 279 4.31 17.43 12.62
C PHE A 279 3.18 16.79 11.80
N ALA A 280 2.75 17.42 10.71
CA ALA A 280 1.77 16.83 9.80
C ALA A 280 2.29 15.51 9.18
N MET A 281 3.54 15.49 8.72
CA MET A 281 4.17 14.28 8.18
C MET A 281 4.41 13.19 9.23
N MET A 282 4.66 13.56 10.50
CA MET A 282 4.74 12.60 11.60
C MET A 282 3.40 11.87 11.82
N ALA A 283 2.26 12.54 11.63
CA ALA A 283 0.96 11.89 11.71
C ALA A 283 0.80 10.82 10.61
N ALA A 284 1.14 11.14 9.37
CA ALA A 284 1.12 10.15 8.28
C ALA A 284 2.14 9.03 8.49
N ALA A 285 3.28 9.32 9.11
CA ALA A 285 4.23 8.29 9.51
C ALA A 285 3.62 7.32 10.55
N ILE A 286 2.84 7.81 11.51
CA ILE A 286 2.11 6.94 12.44
C ILE A 286 1.05 6.10 11.71
N VAL A 287 0.27 6.72 10.82
CA VAL A 287 -0.77 6.01 10.05
C VAL A 287 -0.15 4.90 9.19
N SER A 288 0.86 5.23 8.39
CA SER A 288 1.51 4.28 7.48
C SER A 288 2.20 3.11 8.22
N GLN A 289 2.65 3.30 9.47
CA GLN A 289 3.20 2.20 10.28
C GLN A 289 2.10 1.22 10.74
N ILE A 290 0.89 1.70 11.00
CA ILE A 290 -0.28 0.89 11.37
C ILE A 290 -0.74 0.07 10.17
N GLU A 291 -0.91 0.72 9.01
CA GLU A 291 -1.24 0.07 7.75
C GLU A 291 -0.23 -1.03 7.42
N SER A 292 1.06 -0.71 7.48
CA SER A 292 2.13 -1.64 7.18
C SER A 292 2.17 -2.83 8.15
N THR A 293 1.83 -2.62 9.42
CA THR A 293 1.71 -3.72 10.38
C THR A 293 0.60 -4.70 10.01
N GLY A 294 -0.58 -4.19 9.61
CA GLY A 294 -1.66 -5.02 9.09
C GLY A 294 -1.24 -5.76 7.81
N ALA A 295 -0.56 -5.06 6.90
CA ALA A 295 -0.06 -5.62 5.66
C ALA A 295 1.02 -6.69 5.85
N TYR A 296 1.92 -6.56 6.84
CA TYR A 296 2.90 -7.61 7.15
C TYR A 296 2.23 -8.90 7.64
N ILE A 297 1.24 -8.79 8.53
CA ILE A 297 0.50 -9.96 9.04
C ILE A 297 -0.33 -10.61 7.92
N ALA A 298 -0.89 -9.80 7.02
CA ALA A 298 -1.57 -10.30 5.83
C ALA A 298 -0.62 -11.02 4.87
N ALA A 299 0.51 -10.39 4.55
CA ALA A 299 1.52 -10.93 3.66
C ALA A 299 2.11 -12.24 4.19
N SER A 300 2.35 -12.36 5.51
CA SER A 300 2.84 -13.62 6.08
C SER A 300 1.83 -14.75 5.86
N ARG A 301 0.54 -14.48 6.05
CA ARG A 301 -0.51 -15.48 5.84
C ARG A 301 -0.66 -15.89 4.37
N PHE A 302 -0.64 -14.93 3.44
CA PHE A 302 -0.65 -15.25 2.00
C PHE A 302 0.65 -15.92 1.54
N ALA A 303 1.79 -15.65 2.17
CA ALA A 303 3.07 -16.26 1.85
C ALA A 303 3.33 -17.59 2.57
N MET A 304 2.36 -18.12 3.32
CA MET A 304 2.46 -19.34 4.13
C MET A 304 3.53 -19.28 5.23
N ALA A 305 3.92 -18.07 5.62
CA ALA A 305 4.78 -17.83 6.76
C ALA A 305 3.97 -17.73 8.06
N THR A 306 4.64 -17.97 9.18
CA THR A 306 4.08 -17.69 10.51
C THR A 306 3.84 -16.20 10.70
N PRO A 307 2.86 -15.76 11.50
CA PRO A 307 2.70 -14.34 11.84
C PRO A 307 4.02 -13.73 12.32
N PRO A 308 4.40 -12.52 11.86
CA PRO A 308 5.69 -11.93 12.17
C PRO A 308 5.78 -11.61 13.68
N PRO A 309 6.85 -12.07 14.36
CA PRO A 309 7.09 -11.72 15.76
C PRO A 309 7.27 -10.21 15.98
N ALA A 310 7.07 -9.76 17.21
CA ALA A 310 7.16 -8.34 17.58
C ALA A 310 8.48 -7.69 17.14
N TYR A 311 9.60 -8.40 17.31
CA TYR A 311 10.92 -7.96 16.87
C TYR A 311 11.00 -7.72 15.35
N VAL A 312 10.41 -8.63 14.56
CA VAL A 312 10.41 -8.56 13.09
C VAL A 312 9.51 -7.43 12.61
N LEU A 313 8.35 -7.22 13.25
CA LEU A 313 7.49 -6.08 12.98
C LEU A 313 8.22 -4.75 13.23
N SER A 314 8.86 -4.60 14.39
CA SER A 314 9.58 -3.37 14.74
C SER A 314 10.79 -3.12 13.81
N ARG A 315 11.53 -4.17 13.46
CA ARG A 315 12.61 -4.11 12.46
C ARG A 315 12.06 -3.68 11.09
N GLY A 316 10.90 -4.19 10.70
CA GLY A 316 10.20 -3.82 9.49
C GLY A 316 9.82 -2.34 9.44
N ILE A 317 9.30 -1.80 10.55
CA ILE A 317 8.98 -0.36 10.69
C ILE A 317 10.25 0.51 10.67
N GLY A 318 11.34 0.06 11.29
CA GLY A 318 12.61 0.80 11.26
C GLY A 318 13.15 0.97 9.83
N TRP A 319 13.13 -0.10 9.04
CA TRP A 319 13.54 -0.06 7.63
C TRP A 319 12.55 0.70 6.74
N GLN A 320 11.26 0.65 7.05
CA GLN A 320 10.27 1.50 6.40
C GLN A 320 10.56 2.98 6.67
N GLY A 321 10.91 3.36 7.91
CA GLY A 321 11.33 4.71 8.25
C GLY A 321 12.57 5.16 7.47
N ILE A 322 13.56 4.29 7.27
CA ILE A 322 14.70 4.57 6.36
C ILE A 322 14.20 4.76 4.92
N GLY A 323 13.23 3.97 4.46
CA GLY A 323 12.57 4.17 3.17
C GLY A 323 11.93 5.55 3.04
N VAL A 324 11.20 6.01 4.06
CA VAL A 324 10.59 7.34 4.11
C VAL A 324 11.66 8.44 4.16
N LEU A 325 12.79 8.21 4.82
CA LEU A 325 13.93 9.14 4.76
C LEU A 325 14.46 9.28 3.32
N LEU A 326 14.60 8.16 2.60
CA LEU A 326 15.01 8.16 1.19
C LEU A 326 13.98 8.87 0.31
N ASP A 327 12.68 8.70 0.58
CA ASP A 327 11.61 9.42 -0.13
C ASP A 327 11.78 10.94 -0.01
N GLY A 328 12.08 11.43 1.20
CA GLY A 328 12.36 12.85 1.44
C GLY A 328 13.67 13.34 0.83
N LEU A 329 14.72 12.51 0.84
CA LEU A 329 16.01 12.85 0.22
C LEU A 329 15.93 12.94 -1.30
N PHE A 330 15.28 11.98 -1.97
CA PHE A 330 15.13 11.98 -3.42
C PHE A 330 13.98 12.87 -3.89
N GLY A 331 13.03 13.21 -3.02
CA GLY A 331 11.90 14.06 -3.37
C GLY A 331 10.84 13.35 -4.18
N THR A 332 10.33 12.25 -3.65
CA THR A 332 9.24 11.44 -4.24
C THR A 332 7.86 12.08 -4.16
N GLY A 333 7.72 13.19 -3.42
CA GLY A 333 6.47 13.93 -3.21
C GLY A 333 5.50 13.33 -2.17
N THR A 334 5.72 12.07 -1.77
CA THR A 334 4.94 11.37 -0.75
C THR A 334 5.82 10.40 0.03
N GLY A 335 5.43 10.08 1.26
CA GLY A 335 6.05 9.00 2.03
C GLY A 335 5.57 7.61 1.59
N SER A 336 5.95 6.60 2.37
CA SER A 336 5.78 5.20 1.96
C SER A 336 5.16 4.29 3.00
N THR A 337 4.46 3.28 2.46
CA THR A 337 3.83 2.19 3.20
C THR A 337 3.97 0.89 2.41
N VAL A 338 3.70 -0.24 3.05
CA VAL A 338 3.58 -1.52 2.36
C VAL A 338 2.38 -1.49 1.43
N SER A 339 2.60 -1.84 0.17
CA SER A 339 1.56 -1.86 -0.86
C SER A 339 0.53 -2.96 -0.60
N ILE A 340 -0.71 -2.54 -0.39
CA ILE A 340 -1.83 -3.41 -0.02
C ILE A 340 -2.30 -4.19 -1.25
N GLU A 341 -2.31 -3.53 -2.42
CA GLU A 341 -2.60 -4.14 -3.71
C GLU A 341 -1.63 -5.28 -4.02
N ASN A 342 -0.33 -5.10 -3.78
CA ASN A 342 0.66 -6.17 -3.99
C ASN A 342 0.52 -7.31 -2.96
N VAL A 343 0.12 -7.03 -1.71
CA VAL A 343 -0.20 -8.10 -0.76
C VAL A 343 -1.43 -8.89 -1.20
N GLY A 344 -2.48 -8.21 -1.69
CA GLY A 344 -3.64 -8.87 -2.31
C GLY A 344 -3.23 -9.72 -3.51
N LEU A 345 -2.26 -9.27 -4.31
CA LEU A 345 -1.75 -10.02 -5.46
C LEU A 345 -1.10 -11.35 -5.06
N LEU A 346 -0.49 -11.46 -3.87
CA LEU A 346 0.03 -12.75 -3.38
C LEU A 346 -1.08 -13.78 -3.26
N GLY A 347 -2.24 -13.37 -2.74
CA GLY A 347 -3.42 -14.22 -2.63
C GLY A 347 -4.01 -14.59 -3.99
N LEU A 348 -4.07 -13.65 -4.94
CA LEU A 348 -4.61 -13.88 -6.27
C LEU A 348 -3.71 -14.78 -7.12
N SER A 349 -2.41 -14.52 -7.12
CA SER A 349 -1.42 -15.24 -7.93
C SER A 349 -0.96 -16.56 -7.31
N ARG A 350 -1.25 -16.78 -6.02
CA ARG A 350 -0.82 -17.95 -5.24
C ARG A 350 0.70 -18.14 -5.18
N VAL A 351 1.46 -17.03 -5.27
CA VAL A 351 2.92 -17.04 -5.22
C VAL A 351 3.43 -16.12 -4.12
N GLY A 352 3.94 -16.72 -3.05
CA GLY A 352 4.56 -16.03 -1.91
C GLY A 352 6.08 -15.83 -2.03
N SER A 353 6.69 -16.13 -3.18
CA SER A 353 8.15 -16.14 -3.35
C SER A 353 8.79 -14.74 -3.14
N ARG A 354 9.80 -14.68 -2.28
CA ARG A 354 10.59 -13.45 -2.06
C ARG A 354 11.37 -13.00 -3.28
N ARG A 355 11.87 -13.97 -4.05
CA ARG A 355 12.71 -13.69 -5.22
C ARG A 355 11.91 -12.98 -6.32
N VAL A 356 10.63 -13.30 -6.47
CA VAL A 356 9.70 -12.59 -7.37
C VAL A 356 9.65 -11.11 -7.03
N ILE A 357 9.50 -10.77 -5.74
CA ILE A 357 9.44 -9.38 -5.29
C ILE A 357 10.77 -8.65 -5.45
N GLN A 358 11.90 -9.32 -5.20
CA GLN A 358 13.23 -8.75 -5.41
C GLN A 358 13.50 -8.44 -6.90
N ILE A 359 13.09 -9.33 -7.80
CA ILE A 359 13.18 -9.09 -9.25
C ILE A 359 12.21 -7.97 -9.66
N SER A 360 11.02 -7.89 -9.05
CA SER A 360 10.07 -6.80 -9.26
C SER A 360 10.68 -5.45 -8.87
N ALA A 361 11.42 -5.37 -7.77
CA ALA A 361 12.16 -4.17 -7.39
C ALA A 361 13.25 -3.80 -8.41
N GLY A 362 13.91 -4.81 -9.00
CA GLY A 362 14.80 -4.63 -10.14
C GLY A 362 14.10 -3.98 -11.33
N PHE A 363 12.89 -4.43 -11.68
CA PHE A 363 12.07 -3.78 -12.72
C PHE A 363 11.70 -2.33 -12.38
N MET A 364 11.35 -2.03 -11.12
CA MET A 364 11.06 -0.66 -10.68
C MET A 364 12.27 0.26 -10.90
N ILE A 365 13.48 -0.18 -10.53
CA ILE A 365 14.72 0.58 -10.75
C ILE A 365 15.03 0.69 -12.25
N PHE A 366 14.89 -0.39 -13.00
CA PHE A 366 15.20 -0.41 -14.44
C PHE A 366 14.28 0.52 -15.24
N PHE A 367 12.96 0.43 -15.05
CA PHE A 367 11.98 1.23 -15.78
C PHE A 367 11.87 2.68 -15.29
N SER A 368 12.30 2.98 -14.05
CA SER A 368 12.44 4.37 -13.61
C SER A 368 13.63 5.07 -14.24
N VAL A 369 14.73 4.35 -14.50
CA VAL A 369 15.89 4.90 -15.21
C VAL A 369 15.60 5.09 -16.70
N LEU A 370 14.93 4.12 -17.32
CA LEU A 370 14.53 4.16 -18.73
C LEU A 370 13.20 4.88 -18.92
N GLY A 371 13.26 6.22 -18.84
CA GLY A 371 12.08 7.07 -18.69
C GLY A 371 10.98 6.89 -19.74
N LYS A 372 11.32 6.61 -21.01
CA LYS A 372 10.34 6.33 -22.07
C LYS A 372 9.59 5.01 -21.85
N PHE A 373 10.29 3.96 -21.40
CA PHE A 373 9.67 2.67 -21.12
C PHE A 373 8.80 2.76 -19.86
N GLY A 374 9.29 3.43 -18.80
CA GLY A 374 8.48 3.73 -17.64
C GLY A 374 7.23 4.56 -17.98
N ALA A 375 7.37 5.57 -18.85
CA ALA A 375 6.27 6.40 -19.32
C ALA A 375 5.25 5.64 -20.18
N LEU A 376 5.70 4.65 -20.97
CA LEU A 376 4.80 3.78 -21.73
C LEU A 376 3.83 3.05 -20.80
N PHE A 377 4.34 2.39 -19.75
CA PHE A 377 3.46 1.69 -18.80
C PHE A 377 2.70 2.66 -17.90
N ALA A 378 3.27 3.82 -17.57
CA ALA A 378 2.57 4.86 -16.82
C ALA A 378 1.45 5.55 -17.63
N SER A 379 1.43 5.37 -18.96
CA SER A 379 0.36 5.87 -19.83
C SER A 379 -0.90 4.99 -19.82
N ILE A 380 -0.86 3.82 -19.17
CA ILE A 380 -2.04 2.98 -18.97
C ILE A 380 -3.12 3.80 -18.26
N PRO A 381 -4.36 3.86 -18.78
CA PRO A 381 -5.44 4.63 -18.18
C PRO A 381 -5.66 4.30 -16.70
N LEU A 382 -5.77 5.33 -15.85
CA LEU A 382 -5.99 5.19 -14.41
C LEU A 382 -7.21 4.30 -14.04
N PRO A 383 -8.34 4.32 -14.79
CA PRO A 383 -9.47 3.44 -14.53
C PRO A 383 -9.12 1.94 -14.59
N ILE A 384 -8.11 1.53 -15.37
CA ILE A 384 -7.64 0.13 -15.41
C ILE A 384 -6.97 -0.25 -14.10
N PHE A 385 -6.05 0.59 -13.60
CA PHE A 385 -5.40 0.37 -12.30
C PHE A 385 -6.42 0.36 -11.15
N ALA A 386 -7.36 1.30 -11.17
CA ALA A 386 -8.41 1.38 -10.18
C ALA A 386 -9.28 0.11 -10.13
N ALA A 387 -9.66 -0.45 -11.29
CA ALA A 387 -10.43 -1.68 -11.37
C ALA A 387 -9.67 -2.90 -10.80
N ILE A 388 -8.36 -2.99 -11.06
CA ILE A 388 -7.51 -4.03 -10.46
C ILE A 388 -7.48 -3.88 -8.94
N HIS A 389 -7.25 -2.66 -8.46
CA HIS A 389 -7.18 -2.34 -7.05
C HIS A 389 -8.48 -2.72 -6.32
N CYS A 390 -9.66 -2.49 -6.91
CA CYS A 390 -10.94 -2.93 -6.34
C CYS A 390 -10.97 -4.43 -6.02
N VAL A 391 -10.43 -5.29 -6.90
CA VAL A 391 -10.37 -6.74 -6.67
C VAL A 391 -9.35 -7.09 -5.59
N LEU A 392 -8.16 -6.50 -5.66
CA LEU A 392 -7.06 -6.79 -4.73
C LEU A 392 -7.35 -6.33 -3.30
N PHE A 393 -7.97 -5.15 -3.14
CA PHE A 393 -8.41 -4.65 -1.84
C PHE A 393 -9.54 -5.49 -1.25
N GLY A 394 -10.50 -5.94 -2.06
CA GLY A 394 -11.54 -6.87 -1.62
C GLY A 394 -10.96 -8.20 -1.11
N LEU A 395 -9.92 -8.71 -1.78
CA LEU A 395 -9.22 -9.93 -1.33
C LEU A 395 -8.46 -9.70 -0.01
N MET A 396 -7.83 -8.54 0.16
CA MET A 396 -7.21 -8.15 1.43
C MET A 396 -8.22 -8.08 2.57
N THR A 397 -9.38 -7.47 2.33
CA THR A 397 -10.49 -7.40 3.30
C THR A 397 -10.96 -8.80 3.72
N SER A 398 -11.15 -9.69 2.75
CA SER A 398 -11.53 -11.09 3.01
C SER A 398 -10.48 -11.81 3.87
N LEU A 399 -9.18 -11.57 3.63
CA LEU A 399 -8.12 -12.12 4.46
C LEU A 399 -8.20 -11.62 5.90
N GLY A 400 -8.44 -10.32 6.11
CA GLY A 400 -8.66 -9.74 7.43
C GLY A 400 -9.78 -10.44 8.18
N LEU A 401 -10.94 -10.65 7.53
CA LEU A 401 -12.05 -11.40 8.11
C LEU A 401 -11.71 -12.85 8.43
N SER A 402 -10.87 -13.49 7.61
CA SER A 402 -10.45 -14.88 7.85
C SER A 402 -9.67 -15.08 9.16
N PHE A 403 -9.08 -14.03 9.74
CA PHE A 403 -8.42 -14.11 11.05
C PHE A 403 -9.39 -14.31 12.21
N LEU A 404 -10.67 -13.96 12.04
CA LEU A 404 -11.71 -14.20 13.04
C LEU A 404 -11.90 -15.69 13.34
N GLN A 405 -11.47 -16.58 12.44
CA GLN A 405 -11.51 -18.04 12.67
C GLN A 405 -10.69 -18.48 13.90
N PHE A 406 -9.72 -17.67 14.34
CA PHE A 406 -8.91 -17.95 15.54
C PHE A 406 -9.54 -17.39 16.81
N THR A 407 -10.72 -16.79 16.71
CA THR A 407 -11.44 -16.15 17.80
C THR A 407 -12.80 -16.82 17.99
N ASN A 408 -13.34 -16.77 19.21
CA ASN A 408 -14.67 -17.26 19.51
C ASN A 408 -15.71 -16.20 19.16
N MET A 409 -16.25 -16.26 17.94
CA MET A 409 -17.29 -15.33 17.47
C MET A 409 -18.69 -15.63 18.02
N ASN A 410 -18.87 -16.68 18.83
CA ASN A 410 -20.13 -16.93 19.55
C ASN A 410 -20.28 -16.07 20.83
N LYS A 411 -19.25 -15.31 21.21
CA LYS A 411 -19.30 -14.40 22.35
C LYS A 411 -19.73 -13.00 21.91
N MET A 412 -20.77 -12.47 22.57
CA MET A 412 -21.29 -11.13 22.28
C MET A 412 -20.22 -10.03 22.41
N ARG A 413 -19.31 -10.14 23.38
CA ARG A 413 -18.15 -9.23 23.52
C ARG A 413 -17.35 -9.11 22.21
N ASN A 414 -16.98 -10.24 21.60
CA ASN A 414 -16.16 -10.25 20.39
C ASN A 414 -16.95 -9.71 19.18
N LEU A 415 -18.25 -10.03 19.09
CA LEU A 415 -19.14 -9.49 18.06
C LEU A 415 -19.26 -7.96 18.17
N VAL A 416 -19.47 -7.44 19.38
CA VAL A 416 -19.58 -6.00 19.64
C VAL A 416 -18.26 -5.28 19.32
N ILE A 417 -17.12 -5.79 19.79
CA ILE A 417 -15.80 -5.18 19.51
C ILE A 417 -15.55 -5.15 17.99
N THR A 418 -15.76 -6.28 17.31
CA THR A 418 -15.54 -6.39 15.86
C THR A 418 -16.45 -5.44 15.09
N GLY A 419 -17.76 -5.50 15.35
CA GLY A 419 -18.76 -4.70 14.64
C GLY A 419 -18.58 -3.20 14.88
N LEU A 420 -18.37 -2.80 16.13
CA LEU A 420 -18.18 -1.39 16.47
C LEU A 420 -16.89 -0.82 15.88
N SER A 421 -15.79 -1.58 15.92
CA SER A 421 -14.50 -1.15 15.36
C SER A 421 -14.54 -1.04 13.84
N LEU A 422 -15.21 -1.97 13.15
CA LEU A 422 -15.41 -1.89 11.70
C LEU A 422 -16.28 -0.69 11.31
N PHE A 423 -17.40 -0.49 12.02
CA PHE A 423 -18.33 0.58 11.71
C PHE A 423 -17.71 1.96 11.97
N LEU A 424 -17.20 2.20 13.19
CA LEU A 424 -16.57 3.48 13.53
C LEU A 424 -15.30 3.74 12.72
N GLY A 425 -14.53 2.68 12.42
CA GLY A 425 -13.34 2.79 11.60
C GLY A 425 -13.62 3.19 10.16
N LEU A 426 -14.84 3.01 9.63
CA LEU A 426 -15.24 3.57 8.33
C LEU A 426 -15.98 4.91 8.47
N SER A 427 -16.90 5.02 9.43
CA SER A 427 -17.75 6.21 9.59
C SER A 427 -16.97 7.47 9.99
N ILE A 428 -15.97 7.35 10.87
CA ILE A 428 -15.19 8.51 11.32
C ILE A 428 -14.34 9.06 10.17
N PRO A 429 -13.50 8.26 9.47
CA PRO A 429 -12.77 8.75 8.31
C PRO A 429 -13.65 9.33 7.22
N TYR A 430 -14.76 8.67 6.89
CA TYR A 430 -15.71 9.16 5.88
C TYR A 430 -16.18 10.59 6.21
N TYR A 431 -16.53 10.85 7.48
CA TYR A 431 -16.94 12.17 7.94
C TYR A 431 -15.80 13.21 7.89
N PHE A 432 -14.56 12.82 8.25
CA PHE A 432 -13.39 13.69 8.16
C PHE A 432 -13.02 14.02 6.70
N ASN A 433 -13.08 13.05 5.79
CA ASN A 433 -12.79 13.26 4.36
C ASN A 433 -13.85 14.11 3.65
N GLN A 434 -15.13 13.89 3.97
CA GLN A 434 -16.22 14.68 3.37
C GLN A 434 -16.14 16.16 3.75
N THR A 435 -15.81 16.45 5.01
CA THR A 435 -15.68 17.83 5.49
C THR A 435 -14.47 18.54 4.88
N TRP A 436 -13.34 17.84 4.72
CA TRP A 436 -12.17 18.36 4.00
C TRP A 436 -12.51 18.80 2.57
N THR A 437 -13.31 18.01 1.87
CA THR A 437 -13.72 18.25 0.48
C THR A 437 -14.67 19.46 0.35
N THR A 438 -15.50 19.72 1.36
CA THR A 438 -16.55 20.74 1.31
C THR A 438 -16.07 22.11 1.76
N SER A 439 -15.15 22.19 2.73
CA SER A 439 -14.80 23.44 3.41
C SER A 439 -13.39 23.97 3.09
N GLU A 440 -12.65 23.32 2.19
CA GLU A 440 -11.22 23.58 1.91
C GLU A 440 -10.30 23.51 3.14
N HIS A 441 -10.83 23.10 4.29
CA HIS A 441 -10.13 22.87 5.54
C HIS A 441 -10.67 21.59 6.19
N GLY A 442 -9.81 20.87 6.91
CA GLY A 442 -10.24 19.71 7.66
C GLY A 442 -11.19 20.04 8.81
N LEU A 443 -11.82 19.01 9.36
CA LEU A 443 -12.79 19.12 10.45
C LEU A 443 -12.21 19.81 11.68
N VAL A 444 -11.00 19.42 12.06
CA VAL A 444 -10.26 20.13 13.11
C VAL A 444 -9.66 21.39 12.48
N ASN A 445 -10.24 22.54 12.82
CA ASN A 445 -9.79 23.85 12.35
C ASN A 445 -9.55 24.82 13.51
N THR A 446 -8.40 24.67 14.18
CA THR A 446 -7.92 25.60 15.21
C THR A 446 -6.89 26.58 14.64
N ARG A 447 -6.45 27.56 15.45
CA ARG A 447 -5.34 28.47 15.06
C ARG A 447 -3.99 27.74 14.88
N ALA A 448 -3.86 26.50 15.37
CA ALA A 448 -2.67 25.69 15.25
C ALA A 448 -2.77 24.76 14.01
N SER A 449 -2.27 25.23 12.86
CA SER A 449 -2.32 24.47 11.60
C SER A 449 -1.67 23.08 11.69
N TRP A 450 -0.58 22.96 12.45
CA TRP A 450 0.11 21.69 12.68
C TRP A 450 -0.75 20.67 13.43
N PHE A 451 -1.52 21.13 14.43
CA PHE A 451 -2.41 20.30 15.23
C PHE A 451 -3.61 19.83 14.40
N ASN A 452 -4.15 20.74 13.58
CA ASN A 452 -5.21 20.43 12.62
C ASN A 452 -4.76 19.33 11.67
N ALA A 453 -3.62 19.52 11.00
CA ALA A 453 -3.10 18.54 10.06
C ALA A 453 -2.83 17.18 10.73
N PHE A 454 -2.30 17.18 11.96
CA PHE A 454 -2.05 15.96 12.71
C PHE A 454 -3.35 15.18 12.99
N LEU A 455 -4.35 15.82 13.60
CA LEU A 455 -5.60 15.14 13.95
C LEU A 455 -6.41 14.75 12.71
N ASN A 456 -6.49 15.62 11.70
CA ASN A 456 -7.19 15.30 10.47
C ASN A 456 -6.54 14.09 9.78
N THR A 457 -5.21 13.97 9.79
CA THR A 457 -4.52 12.80 9.21
C THR A 457 -4.82 11.51 9.97
N ILE A 458 -4.79 11.54 11.31
CA ILE A 458 -5.04 10.35 12.14
C ILE A 458 -6.49 9.85 12.00
N PHE A 459 -7.47 10.76 12.05
CA PHE A 459 -8.88 10.40 12.02
C PHE A 459 -9.43 10.20 10.60
N SER A 460 -8.72 10.65 9.57
CA SER A 460 -9.01 10.28 8.17
C SER A 460 -8.51 8.89 7.81
N SER A 461 -7.80 8.21 8.72
CA SER A 461 -7.30 6.85 8.49
C SER A 461 -8.18 5.78 9.11
N ALA A 462 -8.82 4.96 8.27
CA ALA A 462 -9.69 3.89 8.73
C ALA A 462 -8.98 2.80 9.56
N PRO A 463 -7.82 2.27 9.13
CA PRO A 463 -7.01 1.33 9.92
C PRO A 463 -6.61 1.90 11.28
N THR A 464 -6.28 3.19 11.33
CA THR A 464 -5.85 3.85 12.56
C THR A 464 -7.00 3.97 13.54
N VAL A 465 -8.17 4.43 13.09
CA VAL A 465 -9.38 4.50 13.92
C VAL A 465 -9.81 3.10 14.39
N ALA A 466 -9.81 2.10 13.49
CA ALA A 466 -10.09 0.72 13.87
C ALA A 466 -9.11 0.19 14.92
N LEU A 467 -7.81 0.45 14.76
CA LEU A 467 -6.81 0.02 15.74
C LEU A 467 -7.08 0.66 17.10
N LEU A 468 -7.34 1.97 17.15
CA LEU A 468 -7.63 2.69 18.39
C LEU A 468 -8.85 2.10 19.10
N VAL A 469 -9.96 1.92 18.39
CA VAL A 469 -11.21 1.38 18.96
C VAL A 469 -11.04 -0.09 19.35
N ALA A 470 -10.52 -0.93 18.46
CA ALA A 470 -10.42 -2.37 18.68
C ALA A 470 -9.43 -2.72 19.79
N VAL A 471 -8.24 -2.10 19.80
CA VAL A 471 -7.22 -2.36 20.82
C VAL A 471 -7.67 -1.81 22.17
N LEU A 472 -8.31 -0.64 22.22
CA LEU A 472 -8.82 -0.09 23.48
C LEU A 472 -9.90 -1.00 24.08
N LEU A 473 -10.90 -1.38 23.29
CA LEU A 473 -12.01 -2.20 23.81
C LEU A 473 -11.55 -3.62 24.15
N ASP A 474 -10.71 -4.23 23.32
CA ASP A 474 -10.24 -5.60 23.55
C ASP A 474 -9.27 -5.72 24.73
N ASN A 475 -8.63 -4.63 25.15
CA ASN A 475 -7.75 -4.58 26.31
C ASN A 475 -8.35 -3.90 27.55
N THR A 476 -9.59 -3.41 27.50
CA THR A 476 -10.28 -2.85 28.69
C THR A 476 -11.49 -3.68 29.11
N VAL A 477 -12.22 -4.26 28.15
CA VAL A 477 -13.44 -5.04 28.44
C VAL A 477 -13.08 -6.49 28.75
N ASP A 478 -13.32 -6.92 30.00
CA ASP A 478 -13.30 -8.32 30.45
C ASP A 478 -12.08 -9.13 29.96
N VAL A 479 -10.88 -8.53 30.04
CA VAL A 479 -9.67 -9.10 29.42
C VAL A 479 -9.29 -10.45 30.04
N GLU A 480 -9.39 -10.58 31.36
CA GLU A 480 -8.93 -11.77 32.07
C GLU A 480 -9.77 -13.00 31.73
N THR A 481 -11.09 -12.83 31.63
CA THR A 481 -12.04 -13.89 31.30
C THR A 481 -12.02 -14.22 29.80
N SER A 482 -11.67 -13.24 28.96
CA SER A 482 -11.76 -13.35 27.49
C SER A 482 -10.44 -13.75 26.81
N LYS A 483 -9.37 -14.05 27.56
CA LYS A 483 -8.05 -14.42 26.99
C LYS A 483 -8.15 -15.52 25.94
N LYS A 484 -8.91 -16.58 26.22
CA LYS A 484 -9.13 -17.70 25.29
C LYS A 484 -9.98 -17.32 24.10
N ASP A 485 -11.03 -16.52 24.33
CA ASP A 485 -12.03 -16.18 23.33
C ASP A 485 -11.51 -15.19 22.28
N ARG A 486 -10.57 -14.30 22.61
CA ARG A 486 -9.99 -13.32 21.67
C ARG A 486 -8.84 -13.86 20.79
N GLY A 487 -8.53 -15.16 20.89
CA GLY A 487 -7.52 -15.85 20.07
C GLY A 487 -6.08 -15.77 20.57
N MET A 488 -5.84 -15.29 21.79
CA MET A 488 -4.48 -15.21 22.35
C MET A 488 -3.73 -16.55 22.47
N PRO A 489 -4.36 -17.68 22.83
CA PRO A 489 -3.64 -18.96 22.93
C PRO A 489 -2.99 -19.38 21.61
N TRP A 490 -3.60 -19.04 20.48
CA TRP A 490 -3.01 -19.26 19.16
C TRP A 490 -1.90 -18.24 18.84
N TRP A 491 -2.10 -16.97 19.20
CA TRP A 491 -1.16 -15.88 18.92
C TRP A 491 0.14 -15.95 19.73
N GLU A 492 0.07 -16.46 20.96
CA GLU A 492 1.16 -16.39 21.95
C GLU A 492 2.49 -16.95 21.44
N LYS A 493 2.47 -18.11 20.77
CA LYS A 493 3.68 -18.73 20.21
C LYS A 493 4.35 -17.90 19.12
N PHE A 494 3.64 -16.98 18.47
CA PHE A 494 4.20 -16.12 17.42
C PHE A 494 4.70 -14.79 17.94
N ARG A 495 4.40 -14.43 19.21
CA ARG A 495 4.82 -13.14 19.78
C ARG A 495 6.33 -13.04 19.96
N ASN A 496 6.95 -14.16 20.33
CA ASN A 496 8.38 -14.27 20.55
C ASN A 496 9.05 -14.91 19.34
N PHE A 497 10.23 -14.41 18.96
CA PHE A 497 10.95 -14.95 17.82
C PHE A 497 11.25 -16.45 17.99
N LYS A 498 11.67 -16.87 19.18
CA LYS A 498 11.94 -18.27 19.54
C LYS A 498 10.71 -19.11 19.88
N GLY A 499 9.50 -18.54 19.76
CA GLY A 499 8.27 -19.25 20.10
C GLY A 499 7.82 -20.28 19.05
N ASP A 500 8.29 -20.16 17.81
CA ASP A 500 8.07 -21.13 16.73
C ASP A 500 9.36 -21.29 15.91
N ALA A 501 9.84 -22.52 15.74
CA ALA A 501 11.09 -22.81 15.03
C ALA A 501 11.08 -22.33 13.56
N ARG A 502 9.90 -22.27 12.92
CA ARG A 502 9.76 -21.81 11.53
C ARG A 502 10.08 -20.32 11.37
N ASN A 503 10.02 -19.53 12.46
CA ASN A 503 10.41 -18.12 12.41
C ASN A 503 11.88 -17.95 12.00
N GLU A 504 12.75 -18.91 12.36
CA GLU A 504 14.15 -18.86 11.96
C GLU A 504 14.30 -18.99 10.45
N GLU A 505 13.54 -19.87 9.81
CA GLU A 505 13.56 -20.04 8.35
C GLU A 505 13.09 -18.76 7.63
N PHE A 506 11.98 -18.19 8.07
CA PHE A 506 11.34 -17.09 7.36
C PHE A 506 12.02 -15.74 7.60
N TYR A 507 12.48 -15.46 8.83
CA TYR A 507 12.77 -14.09 9.28
C TYR A 507 14.24 -13.81 9.63
N THR A 508 15.12 -14.81 9.59
CA THR A 508 16.56 -14.64 9.84
C THR A 508 17.21 -13.71 8.81
N LEU A 509 18.06 -12.79 9.23
CA LEU A 509 18.81 -11.94 8.31
C LEU A 509 19.77 -12.74 7.40
N PRO A 510 20.00 -12.29 6.16
CA PRO A 510 20.95 -12.92 5.25
C PRO A 510 22.39 -12.82 5.79
N PHE A 511 23.30 -13.61 5.23
CA PHE A 511 24.74 -13.59 5.53
C PHE A 511 25.09 -13.79 7.01
N ASN A 512 24.26 -14.50 7.78
CA ASN A 512 24.42 -14.72 9.22
C ASN A 512 24.49 -13.42 10.05
N LEU A 513 23.93 -12.32 9.56
CA LEU A 513 23.88 -11.03 10.26
C LEU A 513 23.12 -11.10 11.60
N ASN A 514 22.32 -12.16 11.82
CA ASN A 514 21.68 -12.42 13.11
C ASN A 514 22.68 -12.61 14.27
N ARG A 515 23.95 -12.92 13.98
CA ARG A 515 24.99 -12.95 15.03
C ARG A 515 25.31 -11.56 15.58
N LEU A 516 25.21 -10.53 14.74
CA LEU A 516 25.45 -9.13 15.11
C LEU A 516 24.16 -8.48 15.63
N PHE A 517 23.02 -8.86 15.06
CA PHE A 517 21.69 -8.38 15.45
C PHE A 517 20.81 -9.56 15.88
N PRO A 518 21.07 -10.12 17.08
CA PRO A 518 20.29 -11.25 17.55
C PRO A 518 18.83 -10.84 17.75
N PRO A 519 17.87 -11.68 17.33
CA PRO A 519 16.46 -11.45 17.62
C PRO A 519 16.25 -11.62 19.12
N THR A 520 15.94 -10.52 19.81
CA THR A 520 15.64 -10.47 21.25
C THR A 520 14.16 -10.71 21.52
#